data_AF-A0A9E4U8R1-F1
#
_entry.id   AF-A0A9E4U8R1-F1
#
_cell.length_a   1.000
_cell.length_b   1.000
_cell.length_c   1.000
_cell.angle_alpha   90.00
_cell.angle_beta   90.00
_cell.angle_gamma   90.00
#
_symmetry.space_group_name_H-M   'P 1'
#
loop_
_entity.id
_entity.type
_entity.pdbx_description
1 polymer ?
#
loop_
_entity_poly.entity_id
_entity_poly.type
_entity_poly.pdbx_seq_one_letter_code
_entity_poly.pdbx_strand_id
1 'polypeptide(L)'
;MQIETFSQGLSRLIDETASFEPIAIGFVFTEGPVWSQKESCLYFSDIPSGRIHRWSPSDGVTVYRDPSFKANGLTLDREGRLISCEHVGRRVSRQEADGTLTALAKDYDGGRLNSPNDVVVASDGSIYFTDPDSGITHPRSGVLAPREQPVNGVYRISPQGDLTRVADDFEHPNGLAFSPDEKTLYVDDTRLKHIRAFDVLADGALGDGRVFAALEGDEAGAVDGMKVDVEGNVYCTGPGGIHIFDAAGVKLGRLKIPPAGPSNVGWGGADWRTLYVTWREAVCSIRMKVPGIPVGPE
;
A
#
# COMPACT_ATOMS: atom_id res chain seq x y z
N MET A 1 -26.47 -1.88 3.02
CA MET A 1 -25.67 -2.94 3.67
C MET A 1 -24.26 -2.85 3.10
N GLN A 2 -23.27 -2.50 3.94
CA GLN A 2 -21.89 -2.18 3.52
C GLN A 2 -20.95 -3.40 3.57
N ILE A 3 -21.46 -4.60 3.86
CA ILE A 3 -20.68 -5.82 4.00
C ILE A 3 -21.37 -6.94 3.21
N GLU A 4 -20.58 -7.69 2.45
CA GLU A 4 -20.99 -8.90 1.75
C GLU A 4 -20.20 -10.09 2.32
N THR A 5 -20.91 -11.09 2.80
CA THR A 5 -20.33 -12.24 3.51
C THR A 5 -20.27 -13.45 2.60
N PHE A 6 -19.08 -14.05 2.47
CA PHE A 6 -18.86 -15.29 1.70
C PHE A 6 -18.54 -16.49 2.61
N SER A 7 -18.04 -16.24 3.82
CA SER A 7 -17.74 -17.26 4.83
C SER A 7 -18.08 -16.77 6.24
N GLN A 8 -18.40 -17.70 7.15
CA GLN A 8 -18.68 -17.39 8.56
C GLN A 8 -17.49 -16.73 9.28
N GLY A 9 -16.26 -16.95 8.78
CA GLY A 9 -15.03 -16.36 9.32
C GLY A 9 -15.06 -14.83 9.38
N LEU A 10 -15.77 -14.17 8.46
CA LEU A 10 -15.84 -12.70 8.41
C LEU A 10 -16.40 -12.07 9.70
N SER A 11 -17.34 -12.72 10.36
CA SER A 11 -17.98 -12.21 11.59
C SER A 11 -17.01 -12.08 12.78
N ARG A 12 -15.86 -12.76 12.71
CA ARG A 12 -14.76 -12.63 13.69
C ARG A 12 -13.94 -11.35 13.45
N LEU A 13 -13.88 -10.88 12.21
CA LEU A 13 -13.02 -9.77 11.79
C LEU A 13 -13.72 -8.42 11.90
N ILE A 14 -15.04 -8.37 11.67
CA ILE A 14 -15.80 -7.12 11.66
C ILE A 14 -17.19 -7.30 12.27
N ASP A 15 -17.75 -6.21 12.79
CA ASP A 15 -19.15 -6.16 13.21
C ASP A 15 -20.08 -5.96 12.01
N GLU A 16 -21.22 -6.63 11.97
CA GLU A 16 -22.19 -6.49 10.87
C GLU A 16 -22.77 -5.07 10.77
N THR A 17 -22.73 -4.32 11.86
CA THR A 17 -23.17 -2.93 11.94
C THR A 17 -22.07 -1.91 11.67
N ALA A 18 -20.82 -2.36 11.45
CA ALA A 18 -19.71 -1.47 11.16
C ALA A 18 -19.95 -0.67 9.87
N SER A 19 -19.63 0.62 9.94
CA SER A 19 -19.74 1.55 8.82
C SER A 19 -18.42 2.28 8.56
N PHE A 20 -18.25 2.70 7.31
CA PHE A 20 -17.19 3.64 6.96
C PHE A 20 -17.53 5.05 7.46
N GLU A 21 -16.63 5.62 8.23
CA GLU A 21 -16.69 6.99 8.72
C GLU A 21 -15.72 7.87 7.92
N PRO A 22 -16.19 8.90 7.19
CA PRO A 22 -15.31 9.82 6.48
C PRO A 22 -14.52 10.67 7.48
N ILE A 23 -13.19 10.70 7.34
CA ILE A 23 -12.31 11.49 8.19
C ILE A 23 -11.75 12.73 7.48
N ALA A 24 -11.74 12.70 6.14
CA ALA A 24 -11.26 13.78 5.30
C ALA A 24 -11.87 13.71 3.89
N ILE A 25 -12.12 14.87 3.26
CA ILE A 25 -12.67 14.99 1.89
C ILE A 25 -12.01 16.17 1.16
N GLY A 26 -12.19 16.23 -0.16
CA GLY A 26 -11.77 17.37 -0.99
C GLY A 26 -10.40 17.20 -1.65
N PHE A 27 -9.96 15.95 -1.82
CA PHE A 27 -8.72 15.60 -2.52
C PHE A 27 -8.96 15.29 -3.99
N VAL A 28 -7.90 15.06 -4.76
CA VAL A 28 -8.02 14.62 -6.15
C VAL A 28 -7.92 13.11 -6.27
N PHE A 29 -6.88 12.51 -5.70
CA PHE A 29 -6.73 11.05 -5.65
C PHE A 29 -5.79 10.67 -4.50
N THR A 30 -6.38 10.21 -3.40
CA THR A 30 -5.68 9.79 -2.19
C THR A 30 -5.08 8.40 -2.33
N GLU A 31 -3.91 8.21 -1.74
CA GLU A 31 -3.13 6.96 -1.77
C GLU A 31 -2.23 6.82 -0.53
N GLY A 32 -1.56 5.67 -0.41
CA GLY A 32 -0.50 5.40 0.56
C GLY A 32 -0.81 5.76 2.01
N PRO A 33 -1.93 5.33 2.61
CA PRO A 33 -2.21 5.62 4.02
C PRO A 33 -1.24 4.86 4.95
N VAL A 34 -0.57 5.57 5.85
CA VAL A 34 0.27 4.97 6.90
C VAL A 34 0.10 5.68 8.24
N TRP A 35 -0.12 4.91 9.30
CA TRP A 35 -0.27 5.42 10.66
C TRP A 35 1.08 5.52 11.37
N SER A 36 1.38 6.69 11.93
CA SER A 36 2.47 6.89 12.87
C SER A 36 1.93 6.82 14.29
N GLN A 37 2.24 5.74 15.00
CA GLN A 37 1.87 5.61 16.42
C GLN A 37 2.55 6.69 17.27
N LYS A 38 3.83 6.97 16.99
CA LYS A 38 4.64 7.99 17.69
C LYS A 38 4.00 9.38 17.62
N GLU A 39 3.45 9.75 16.47
CA GLU A 39 2.83 11.06 16.26
C GLU A 39 1.30 11.03 16.37
N SER A 40 0.72 9.86 16.61
CA SER A 40 -0.73 9.61 16.67
C SER A 40 -1.48 10.23 15.49
N CYS A 41 -0.96 10.00 14.28
CA CYS A 41 -1.51 10.56 13.05
C CYS A 41 -1.41 9.62 11.86
N LEU A 42 -2.30 9.81 10.89
CA LEU A 42 -2.27 9.18 9.59
C LEU A 42 -1.57 10.08 8.58
N TYR A 43 -0.56 9.59 7.88
CA TYR A 43 -0.11 10.20 6.63
C TYR A 43 -0.81 9.54 5.44
N PHE A 44 -1.05 10.30 4.39
CA PHE A 44 -1.54 9.80 3.11
C PHE A 44 -1.15 10.77 1.99
N SER A 45 -0.97 10.26 0.78
CA SER A 45 -0.65 11.07 -0.38
C SER A 45 -1.92 11.55 -1.09
N ASP A 46 -1.83 12.68 -1.79
CA ASP A 46 -2.77 13.10 -2.84
C ASP A 46 -1.95 13.30 -4.12
N ILE A 47 -1.91 12.24 -4.95
CA ILE A 47 -0.92 12.12 -6.03
C ILE A 47 -1.01 13.30 -7.00
N PRO A 48 -2.19 13.67 -7.55
CA PRO A 48 -2.26 14.70 -8.58
C PRO A 48 -1.98 16.10 -8.04
N SER A 49 -2.30 16.37 -6.76
CA SER A 49 -1.98 17.65 -6.13
C SER A 49 -0.50 17.76 -5.74
N GLY A 50 0.22 16.63 -5.71
CA GLY A 50 1.64 16.61 -5.39
C GLY A 50 1.90 16.92 -3.92
N ARG A 51 1.02 16.45 -3.03
CA ARG A 51 1.11 16.67 -1.58
C ARG A 51 1.07 15.36 -0.80
N ILE A 52 1.70 15.36 0.36
CA ILE A 52 1.40 14.40 1.44
C ILE A 52 0.68 15.18 2.54
N HIS A 53 -0.39 14.60 3.03
CA HIS A 53 -1.22 15.12 4.09
C HIS A 53 -0.97 14.34 5.38
N ARG A 54 -1.28 14.99 6.50
CA ARG A 54 -1.35 14.39 7.84
C ARG A 54 -2.75 14.60 8.38
N TRP A 55 -3.33 13.59 8.99
CA TRP A 55 -4.59 13.68 9.74
C TRP A 55 -4.41 13.20 11.17
N SER A 56 -4.92 13.96 12.14
CA SER A 56 -5.08 13.53 13.52
C SER A 56 -6.48 13.92 14.02
N PRO A 57 -7.02 13.22 15.06
CA PRO A 57 -8.29 13.61 15.66
C PRO A 57 -8.29 15.04 16.23
N SER A 58 -7.14 15.55 16.68
CA SER A 58 -7.02 16.89 17.27
C SER A 58 -6.93 17.99 16.23
N ASP A 59 -6.21 17.75 15.14
CA ASP A 59 -5.80 18.81 14.21
C ASP A 59 -6.61 18.77 12.90
N GLY A 60 -7.36 17.68 12.66
CA GLY A 60 -7.94 17.41 11.35
C GLY A 60 -6.83 17.21 10.30
N VAL A 61 -7.11 17.59 9.06
CA VAL A 61 -6.15 17.46 7.96
C VAL A 61 -5.25 18.67 7.85
N THR A 62 -3.93 18.45 7.80
CA THR A 62 -2.91 19.44 7.45
C THR A 62 -2.02 18.94 6.32
N VAL A 63 -1.29 19.85 5.68
CA VAL A 63 -0.26 19.48 4.68
C VAL A 63 1.02 19.13 5.42
N TYR A 64 1.55 17.93 5.17
CA TYR A 64 2.81 17.47 5.75
C TYR A 64 4.01 17.77 4.83
N ARG A 65 3.87 17.54 3.52
CA ARG A 65 4.93 17.79 2.53
C ARG A 65 4.37 18.33 1.20
N ASP A 66 4.89 19.47 0.77
CA ASP A 66 4.61 20.13 -0.52
C ASP A 66 5.89 20.85 -1.01
N PRO A 67 6.48 20.46 -2.16
CA PRO A 67 6.02 19.40 -3.05
C PRO A 67 6.36 18.00 -2.51
N SER A 68 5.47 17.03 -2.75
CA SER A 68 5.71 15.61 -2.48
C SER A 68 6.35 14.85 -3.64
N PHE A 69 6.56 15.52 -4.78
CA PHE A 69 6.98 14.89 -6.05
C PHE A 69 6.00 13.82 -6.55
N LYS A 70 4.69 14.06 -6.31
CA LYS A 70 3.60 13.11 -6.54
C LYS A 70 3.91 11.77 -5.88
N ALA A 71 4.18 11.84 -4.58
CA ALA A 71 4.30 10.66 -3.75
C ALA A 71 3.03 9.81 -3.87
N ASN A 72 3.20 8.49 -3.90
CA ASN A 72 2.12 7.51 -3.97
C ASN A 72 2.10 6.72 -2.65
N GLY A 73 2.55 5.47 -2.65
CA GLY A 73 2.68 4.65 -1.46
C GLY A 73 3.63 5.23 -0.43
N LEU A 74 3.23 5.13 0.83
CA LEU A 74 3.99 5.59 1.99
C LEU A 74 4.12 4.46 2.99
N THR A 75 5.24 4.44 3.70
CA THR A 75 5.43 3.56 4.85
C THR A 75 6.38 4.22 5.86
N LEU A 76 6.62 3.58 7.00
CA LEU A 76 7.62 4.02 7.97
C LEU A 76 8.75 3.00 8.03
N ASP A 77 9.98 3.49 8.13
CA ASP A 77 11.10 2.63 8.48
C ASP A 77 11.09 2.30 9.99
N ARG A 78 12.04 1.44 10.41
CA ARG A 78 12.17 0.99 11.80
C ARG A 78 12.59 2.09 12.78
N GLU A 79 12.93 3.29 12.30
CA GLU A 79 13.18 4.49 13.11
C GLU A 79 11.98 5.46 13.14
N GLY A 80 10.91 5.13 12.41
CA GLY A 80 9.70 5.95 12.29
C GLY A 80 9.83 7.09 11.28
N ARG A 81 10.83 7.04 10.39
CA ARG A 81 10.98 8.01 9.29
C ARG A 81 10.07 7.62 8.12
N LEU A 82 9.50 8.63 7.47
CA LEU A 82 8.62 8.41 6.32
C LEU A 82 9.42 7.99 5.09
N ILE A 83 9.08 6.83 4.54
CA ILE A 83 9.50 6.37 3.22
C ILE A 83 8.38 6.67 2.22
N SER A 84 8.73 7.10 1.03
CA SER A 84 7.78 7.45 -0.03
C SER A 84 8.21 6.92 -1.38
N CYS A 85 7.25 6.36 -2.12
CA CYS A 85 7.35 6.11 -3.54
C CYS A 85 7.04 7.40 -4.31
N GLU A 86 7.98 7.97 -5.06
CA GLU A 86 7.81 9.25 -5.78
C GLU A 86 7.71 9.03 -7.29
N HIS A 87 6.55 9.35 -7.88
CA HIS A 87 6.36 9.21 -9.33
C HIS A 87 7.19 10.22 -10.15
N VAL A 88 7.25 11.49 -9.74
CA VAL A 88 8.05 12.50 -10.48
C VAL A 88 9.55 12.24 -10.31
N GLY A 89 9.95 11.87 -9.09
CA GLY A 89 11.34 11.54 -8.77
C GLY A 89 11.81 10.24 -9.42
N ARG A 90 10.89 9.33 -9.78
CA ARG A 90 11.16 7.94 -10.19
C ARG A 90 12.10 7.26 -9.18
N ARG A 91 11.74 7.38 -7.89
CA ARG A 91 12.59 6.93 -6.78
C ARG A 91 11.79 6.52 -5.56
N VAL A 92 12.39 5.69 -4.73
CA VAL A 92 12.02 5.53 -3.32
C VAL A 92 12.87 6.51 -2.52
N SER A 93 12.24 7.34 -1.70
CA SER A 93 12.91 8.31 -0.84
C SER A 93 12.59 8.10 0.63
N ARG A 94 13.47 8.59 1.50
CA ARG A 94 13.27 8.65 2.95
C ARG A 94 13.43 10.09 3.40
N GLN A 95 12.53 10.56 4.25
CA GLN A 95 12.63 11.86 4.88
C GLN A 95 13.44 11.76 6.16
N GLU A 96 14.55 12.49 6.22
CA GLU A 96 15.40 12.56 7.41
C GLU A 96 14.82 13.52 8.46
N ALA A 97 15.36 13.49 9.67
CA ALA A 97 14.89 14.29 10.80
C ALA A 97 14.99 15.81 10.57
N ASP A 98 15.93 16.25 9.73
CA ASP A 98 16.07 17.66 9.33
C ASP A 98 15.12 18.07 8.18
N GLY A 99 14.29 17.13 7.70
CA GLY A 99 13.36 17.32 6.61
C GLY A 99 13.96 17.10 5.22
N THR A 100 15.25 16.81 5.10
CA THR A 100 15.87 16.47 3.80
C THR A 100 15.38 15.13 3.27
N LEU A 101 15.42 14.95 1.95
CA LEU A 101 15.02 13.71 1.29
C LEU A 101 16.26 12.96 0.79
N THR A 102 16.49 11.77 1.34
CA THR A 102 17.49 10.82 0.87
C THR A 102 16.87 9.90 -0.17
N ALA A 103 17.46 9.79 -1.37
CA ALA A 103 17.06 8.79 -2.35
C ALA A 103 17.62 7.43 -1.94
N LEU A 104 16.75 6.44 -1.70
CA LEU A 104 17.16 5.07 -1.36
C LEU A 104 17.35 4.21 -2.61
N ALA A 105 16.53 4.43 -3.63
CA ALA A 105 16.63 3.77 -4.94
C ALA A 105 16.10 4.70 -6.03
N LYS A 106 16.78 4.81 -7.16
CA LYS A 106 16.37 5.66 -8.31
C LYS A 106 16.80 5.12 -9.68
N ASP A 107 17.86 4.33 -9.72
CA ASP A 107 18.42 3.69 -10.90
C ASP A 107 18.63 2.20 -10.63
N TYR A 108 18.44 1.36 -11.64
CA TYR A 108 18.73 -0.08 -11.61
C TYR A 108 19.24 -0.52 -12.99
N ASP A 109 20.31 -1.31 -13.01
CA ASP A 109 20.92 -1.88 -14.23
C ASP A 109 21.13 -0.86 -15.37
N GLY A 110 21.63 0.34 -15.01
CA GLY A 110 21.97 1.40 -15.96
C GLY A 110 20.81 2.28 -16.45
N GLY A 111 19.58 2.04 -15.99
CA GLY A 111 18.42 2.88 -16.29
C GLY A 111 17.69 3.37 -15.04
N ARG A 112 16.91 4.44 -15.15
CA ARG A 112 16.04 4.90 -14.07
C ARG A 112 14.91 3.91 -13.80
N LEU A 113 14.47 3.79 -12.54
CA LEU A 113 13.24 3.08 -12.19
C LEU A 113 12.05 3.65 -12.97
N ASN A 114 10.97 2.90 -13.20
CA ASN A 114 9.80 3.40 -13.93
C ASN A 114 9.12 4.52 -13.12
N SER A 115 8.41 4.15 -12.07
CA SER A 115 7.73 5.02 -11.12
C SER A 115 7.27 4.16 -9.92
N PRO A 116 8.07 4.07 -8.85
CA PRO A 116 7.71 3.27 -7.68
C PRO A 116 6.29 3.61 -7.19
N ASN A 117 5.50 2.59 -6.84
CA ASN A 117 4.07 2.74 -6.56
C ASN A 117 3.74 2.51 -5.08
N ASP A 118 3.87 1.28 -4.56
CA ASP A 118 3.68 0.98 -3.14
C ASP A 118 4.95 0.40 -2.50
N VAL A 119 5.04 0.44 -1.17
CA VAL A 119 6.26 0.09 -0.42
C VAL A 119 5.96 -0.50 0.97
N VAL A 120 6.75 -1.51 1.37
CA VAL A 120 6.69 -2.14 2.69
C VAL A 120 8.09 -2.35 3.27
N VAL A 121 8.22 -2.24 4.60
CA VAL A 121 9.48 -2.46 5.32
C VAL A 121 9.38 -3.73 6.16
N ALA A 122 10.27 -4.69 5.92
CA ALA A 122 10.38 -5.92 6.70
C ALA A 122 11.06 -5.67 8.06
N SER A 123 10.95 -6.63 8.98
CA SER A 123 11.48 -6.58 10.35
C SER A 123 12.99 -6.45 10.41
N ASP A 124 13.69 -6.99 9.42
CA ASP A 124 15.15 -6.87 9.26
C ASP A 124 15.60 -5.50 8.70
N GLY A 125 14.65 -4.61 8.36
CA GLY A 125 14.90 -3.31 7.74
C GLY A 125 15.00 -3.33 6.22
N SER A 126 14.85 -4.49 5.56
CA SER A 126 14.71 -4.57 4.11
C SER A 126 13.48 -3.80 3.64
N ILE A 127 13.58 -3.15 2.49
CA ILE A 127 12.47 -2.39 1.89
C ILE A 127 12.10 -3.07 0.59
N TYR A 128 10.83 -3.46 0.44
CA TYR A 128 10.30 -4.00 -0.81
C TYR A 128 9.34 -2.98 -1.41
N PHE A 129 9.37 -2.83 -2.73
CA PHE A 129 8.48 -1.91 -3.42
C PHE A 129 8.16 -2.38 -4.84
N THR A 130 7.03 -1.92 -5.36
CA THR A 130 6.59 -2.16 -6.74
C THR A 130 6.98 -0.99 -7.64
N ASP A 131 7.37 -1.27 -8.88
CA ASP A 131 7.80 -0.25 -9.86
C ASP A 131 7.05 -0.38 -11.20
N PRO A 132 5.73 -0.13 -11.21
CA PRO A 132 4.96 -0.01 -12.44
C PRO A 132 5.26 1.33 -13.15
N ASP A 133 4.60 1.57 -14.29
CA ASP A 133 4.87 2.70 -15.18
C ASP A 133 3.83 3.83 -15.12
N SER A 134 2.90 3.79 -14.16
CA SER A 134 1.80 4.78 -14.04
C SER A 134 2.30 6.23 -13.96
N GLY A 135 3.39 6.50 -13.23
CA GLY A 135 3.97 7.84 -13.08
C GLY A 135 4.60 8.38 -14.37
N ILE A 136 4.97 7.52 -15.32
CA ILE A 136 5.60 7.93 -16.59
C ILE A 136 4.67 7.78 -17.80
N THR A 137 3.49 7.18 -17.62
CA THR A 137 2.48 6.98 -18.67
C THR A 137 1.22 7.83 -18.46
N HIS A 138 0.95 8.29 -17.23
CA HIS A 138 -0.25 9.07 -16.90
C HIS A 138 0.11 10.46 -16.36
N PRO A 139 -0.27 11.56 -17.04
CA PRO A 139 0.16 12.93 -16.66
C PRO A 139 -0.43 13.40 -15.32
N ARG A 140 -1.57 12.82 -14.89
CA ARG A 140 -2.11 13.10 -13.56
C ARG A 140 -1.27 12.47 -12.45
N SER A 141 -0.64 11.32 -12.72
CA SER A 141 0.12 10.55 -11.73
C SER A 141 1.59 10.95 -11.64
N GLY A 142 2.19 11.47 -12.72
CA GLY A 142 3.61 11.83 -12.74
C GLY A 142 3.99 12.76 -13.91
N VAL A 143 5.13 12.50 -14.53
CA VAL A 143 5.65 13.21 -15.71
C VAL A 143 5.90 12.19 -16.80
N LEU A 144 5.32 12.42 -17.99
CA LEU A 144 5.48 11.51 -19.11
C LEU A 144 6.96 11.33 -19.48
N ALA A 145 7.40 10.08 -19.56
CA ALA A 145 8.77 9.72 -19.87
C ALA A 145 8.82 8.34 -20.54
N PRO A 146 9.84 8.06 -21.38
CA PRO A 146 10.06 6.69 -21.85
C PRO A 146 10.45 5.78 -20.70
N ARG A 147 10.08 4.51 -20.80
CA ARG A 147 10.56 3.45 -19.90
C ARG A 147 12.05 3.20 -20.15
N GLU A 148 12.79 3.02 -19.05
CA GLU A 148 14.21 2.62 -19.06
C GLU A 148 14.40 1.22 -18.46
N GLN A 149 13.48 0.77 -17.60
CA GLN A 149 13.42 -0.61 -17.15
C GLN A 149 12.63 -1.47 -18.15
N PRO A 150 13.10 -2.70 -18.46
CA PRO A 150 12.44 -3.58 -19.43
C PRO A 150 11.10 -4.13 -18.92
N VAL A 151 10.86 -4.09 -17.62
CA VAL A 151 9.71 -4.74 -16.94
C VAL A 151 9.05 -3.80 -15.94
N ASN A 152 7.82 -4.13 -15.55
CA ASN A 152 7.19 -3.62 -14.33
C ASN A 152 7.49 -4.66 -13.25
N GLY A 153 8.32 -4.31 -12.27
CA GLY A 153 8.93 -5.29 -11.37
C GLY A 153 8.67 -5.02 -9.89
N VAL A 154 9.07 -6.00 -9.07
CA VAL A 154 9.18 -5.88 -7.62
C VAL A 154 10.65 -5.81 -7.27
N TYR A 155 11.02 -4.87 -6.42
CA TYR A 155 12.39 -4.61 -6.03
C TYR A 155 12.55 -4.68 -4.53
N ARG A 156 13.77 -5.00 -4.10
CA ARG A 156 14.20 -5.02 -2.71
C ARG A 156 15.44 -4.15 -2.54
N ILE A 157 15.44 -3.33 -1.50
CA ILE A 157 16.63 -2.68 -0.95
C ILE A 157 17.01 -3.47 0.31
N SER A 158 18.22 -4.06 0.33
CA SER A 158 18.72 -4.78 1.50
C SER A 158 18.96 -3.81 2.68
N PRO A 159 19.12 -4.29 3.92
CA PRO A 159 19.48 -3.44 5.05
C PRO A 159 20.81 -2.70 4.84
N GLN A 160 21.68 -3.20 3.95
CA GLN A 160 22.95 -2.57 3.56
C GLN A 160 22.78 -1.53 2.45
N GLY A 161 21.61 -1.45 1.82
CA GLY A 161 21.29 -0.51 0.75
C GLY A 161 21.40 -1.08 -0.67
N ASP A 162 21.60 -2.39 -0.83
CA ASP A 162 21.73 -3.01 -2.16
C ASP A 162 20.35 -3.17 -2.81
N LEU A 163 20.20 -2.62 -4.01
CA LEU A 163 18.97 -2.72 -4.79
C LEU A 163 19.00 -3.95 -5.71
N THR A 164 17.99 -4.81 -5.60
CA THR A 164 17.83 -6.01 -6.43
C THR A 164 16.40 -6.09 -6.97
N ARG A 165 16.22 -6.47 -8.23
CA ARG A 165 14.91 -6.87 -8.77
C ARG A 165 14.61 -8.31 -8.34
N VAL A 166 13.53 -8.51 -7.59
CA VAL A 166 13.18 -9.80 -6.99
C VAL A 166 12.02 -10.51 -7.69
N ALA A 167 11.27 -9.80 -8.55
CA ALA A 167 10.31 -10.39 -9.48
C ALA A 167 10.11 -9.46 -10.70
N ASP A 168 9.85 -10.04 -11.88
CA ASP A 168 9.73 -9.29 -13.14
C ASP A 168 8.68 -9.80 -14.13
N ASP A 169 7.82 -10.70 -13.68
CA ASP A 169 6.75 -11.35 -14.44
C ASP A 169 5.35 -10.78 -14.10
N PHE A 170 5.28 -9.47 -13.84
CA PHE A 170 4.02 -8.73 -13.61
C PHE A 170 3.65 -7.85 -14.80
N GLU A 171 2.36 -7.65 -15.01
CA GLU A 171 1.87 -6.65 -15.95
C GLU A 171 1.75 -5.27 -15.29
N HIS A 172 1.26 -5.20 -14.05
CA HIS A 172 1.21 -3.95 -13.27
C HIS A 172 1.23 -4.24 -11.76
N PRO A 173 2.41 -4.51 -11.17
CA PRO A 173 2.52 -4.77 -9.73
C PRO A 173 2.14 -3.50 -8.96
N ASN A 174 1.34 -3.65 -7.92
CA ASN A 174 0.82 -2.49 -7.18
C ASN A 174 0.98 -2.65 -5.66
N GLY A 175 -0.04 -3.10 -4.94
CA GLY A 175 0.03 -3.29 -3.49
C GLY A 175 0.95 -4.45 -3.11
N LEU A 176 1.55 -4.34 -1.92
CA LEU A 176 2.34 -5.41 -1.31
C LEU A 176 2.24 -5.44 0.22
N ALA A 177 2.29 -6.63 0.80
CA ALA A 177 2.23 -6.86 2.23
C ALA A 177 2.88 -8.18 2.63
N PHE A 178 3.52 -8.24 3.78
CA PHE A 178 4.03 -9.50 4.34
C PHE A 178 2.96 -10.25 5.13
N SER A 179 3.08 -11.58 5.19
CA SER A 179 2.46 -12.38 6.25
C SER A 179 2.98 -11.94 7.63
N PRO A 180 2.28 -12.26 8.73
CA PRO A 180 2.71 -11.84 10.08
C PRO A 180 4.11 -12.33 10.48
N ASP A 181 4.54 -13.48 9.93
CA ASP A 181 5.86 -14.05 10.16
C ASP A 181 6.89 -13.67 9.09
N GLU A 182 6.51 -12.80 8.14
CA GLU A 182 7.30 -12.31 7.01
C GLU A 182 7.86 -13.41 6.08
N LYS A 183 7.37 -14.65 6.18
CA LYS A 183 7.78 -15.75 5.30
C LYS A 183 7.07 -15.77 3.95
N THR A 184 5.99 -15.00 3.83
CA THR A 184 5.28 -14.81 2.57
C THR A 184 5.19 -13.32 2.26
N LEU A 185 5.60 -12.94 1.05
CA LEU A 185 5.29 -11.63 0.48
C LEU A 185 4.10 -11.80 -0.46
N TYR A 186 3.02 -11.06 -0.19
CA TYR A 186 1.94 -10.89 -1.12
C TYR A 186 2.26 -9.69 -2.02
N VAL A 187 2.02 -9.82 -3.32
CA VAL A 187 2.08 -8.72 -4.28
C VAL A 187 0.89 -8.87 -5.23
N ASP A 188 0.12 -7.81 -5.42
CA ASP A 188 -0.98 -7.83 -6.36
C ASP A 188 -0.61 -7.25 -7.74
N ASP A 189 -1.44 -7.60 -8.72
CA ASP A 189 -1.35 -7.08 -10.08
C ASP A 189 -2.68 -6.44 -10.49
N THR A 190 -2.64 -5.13 -10.72
CA THR A 190 -3.83 -4.35 -11.09
C THR A 190 -4.46 -4.81 -12.40
N ARG A 191 -3.65 -5.25 -13.37
CA ARG A 191 -4.12 -5.59 -14.73
C ARG A 191 -4.57 -7.04 -14.82
N LEU A 192 -3.83 -7.95 -14.17
CA LEU A 192 -4.18 -9.37 -14.10
C LEU A 192 -5.23 -9.67 -13.03
N LYS A 193 -5.58 -8.69 -12.19
CA LYS A 193 -6.64 -8.76 -11.17
C LYS A 193 -6.45 -9.92 -10.20
N HIS A 194 -5.23 -10.12 -9.73
CA HIS A 194 -4.92 -11.16 -8.76
C HIS A 194 -3.96 -10.68 -7.67
N ILE A 195 -3.88 -11.46 -6.60
CA ILE A 195 -2.80 -11.40 -5.62
C ILE A 195 -1.93 -12.63 -5.86
N ARG A 196 -0.62 -12.43 -5.95
CA ARG A 196 0.38 -13.50 -5.91
C ARG A 196 1.00 -13.57 -4.52
N ALA A 197 1.35 -14.77 -4.09
CA ALA A 197 2.11 -15.04 -2.88
C ALA A 197 3.47 -15.63 -3.26
N PHE A 198 4.52 -15.16 -2.59
CA PHE A 198 5.90 -15.60 -2.79
C PHE A 198 6.48 -16.01 -1.45
N ASP A 199 7.16 -17.15 -1.41
CA ASP A 199 7.95 -17.51 -0.24
C ASP A 199 9.18 -16.59 -0.16
N VAL A 200 9.43 -16.02 1.01
CA VAL A 200 10.58 -15.14 1.25
C VAL A 200 11.75 -15.99 1.74
N LEU A 201 12.81 -16.03 0.94
CA LEU A 201 14.00 -16.83 1.23
C LEU A 201 14.89 -16.13 2.26
N ALA A 202 15.82 -16.88 2.86
CA ALA A 202 16.66 -16.39 3.95
C ALA A 202 17.56 -15.21 3.57
N ASP A 203 17.88 -15.04 2.29
CA ASP A 203 18.65 -13.91 1.75
C ASP A 203 17.76 -12.72 1.30
N GLY A 204 16.44 -12.85 1.44
CA GLY A 204 15.43 -11.89 0.99
C GLY A 204 15.08 -12.00 -0.50
N ALA A 205 15.56 -13.03 -1.21
CA ALA A 205 15.02 -13.36 -2.52
C ALA A 205 13.60 -13.93 -2.42
N LEU A 206 12.86 -13.91 -3.52
CA LEU A 206 11.54 -14.51 -3.62
C LEU A 206 11.63 -15.88 -4.31
N GLY A 207 10.94 -16.87 -3.75
CA GLY A 207 10.72 -18.15 -4.42
C GLY A 207 9.69 -18.05 -5.56
N ASP A 208 9.24 -19.19 -6.07
CA ASP A 208 8.24 -19.22 -7.14
C ASP A 208 6.91 -18.63 -6.67
N GLY A 209 6.41 -17.63 -7.42
CA GLY A 209 5.14 -17.00 -7.13
C GLY A 209 3.94 -17.88 -7.51
N ARG A 210 2.94 -17.94 -6.63
CA ARG A 210 1.66 -18.63 -6.87
C ARG A 210 0.50 -17.63 -6.83
N VAL A 211 -0.55 -17.85 -7.63
CA VAL A 211 -1.79 -17.08 -7.49
C VAL A 211 -2.43 -17.45 -6.15
N PHE A 212 -2.54 -16.47 -5.26
CA PHE A 212 -3.16 -16.62 -3.94
C PHE A 212 -4.67 -16.39 -4.03
N ALA A 213 -5.09 -15.34 -4.74
CA ALA A 213 -6.50 -15.03 -4.94
C ALA A 213 -6.71 -14.27 -6.26
N ALA A 214 -7.84 -14.52 -6.92
CA ALA A 214 -8.33 -13.71 -8.04
C ALA A 214 -9.38 -12.71 -7.53
N LEU A 215 -9.33 -11.48 -8.02
CA LEU A 215 -10.22 -10.38 -7.66
C LEU A 215 -10.99 -9.90 -8.89
N GLU A 216 -11.78 -10.80 -9.44
CA GLU A 216 -12.66 -10.51 -10.57
C GLU A 216 -13.97 -9.85 -10.13
N GLY A 217 -14.56 -9.08 -11.03
CA GLY A 217 -15.84 -8.41 -10.84
C GLY A 217 -16.05 -7.28 -11.84
N ASP A 218 -17.33 -6.95 -12.06
CA ASP A 218 -17.77 -5.89 -12.98
C ASP A 218 -18.05 -4.56 -12.28
N GLU A 219 -18.02 -4.55 -10.94
CA GLU A 219 -18.16 -3.33 -10.14
C GLU A 219 -16.89 -2.46 -10.25
N ALA A 220 -17.07 -1.15 -10.08
CA ALA A 220 -15.96 -0.21 -10.07
C ALA A 220 -14.98 -0.48 -8.91
N GLY A 221 -13.70 -0.15 -9.13
CA GLY A 221 -12.59 -0.44 -8.22
C GLY A 221 -11.50 -1.21 -8.94
N ALA A 222 -10.28 -1.12 -8.42
CA ALA A 222 -9.12 -1.79 -8.97
C ALA A 222 -8.44 -2.59 -7.87
N VAL A 223 -7.72 -3.64 -8.27
CA VAL A 223 -6.74 -4.30 -7.40
C VAL A 223 -5.56 -3.35 -7.26
N ASP A 224 -5.36 -2.84 -6.06
CA ASP A 224 -4.48 -1.70 -5.79
C ASP A 224 -3.85 -1.88 -4.41
N GLY A 225 -4.06 -1.01 -3.42
CA GLY A 225 -3.46 -1.22 -2.10
C GLY A 225 -3.96 -2.43 -1.30
N MET A 226 -3.06 -3.04 -0.53
CA MET A 226 -3.38 -4.14 0.38
C MET A 226 -2.59 -4.13 1.68
N LYS A 227 -3.13 -4.80 2.72
CA LYS A 227 -2.49 -5.02 4.03
C LYS A 227 -2.91 -6.37 4.63
N VAL A 228 -2.18 -6.80 5.65
CA VAL A 228 -2.41 -8.04 6.41
C VAL A 228 -2.71 -7.71 7.88
N ASP A 229 -3.56 -8.51 8.53
CA ASP A 229 -3.79 -8.42 9.98
C ASP A 229 -2.96 -9.44 10.78
N VAL A 230 -2.95 -9.33 12.12
CA VAL A 230 -2.13 -10.22 12.97
C VAL A 230 -2.53 -11.70 12.91
N GLU A 231 -3.72 -12.02 12.40
CA GLU A 231 -4.20 -13.39 12.21
C GLU A 231 -3.83 -13.94 10.81
N GLY A 232 -3.22 -13.11 9.96
CA GLY A 232 -2.79 -13.48 8.61
C GLY A 232 -3.87 -13.32 7.54
N ASN A 233 -4.98 -12.63 7.83
CA ASN A 233 -5.98 -12.32 6.81
C ASN A 233 -5.46 -11.20 5.89
N VAL A 234 -5.71 -11.32 4.59
CA VAL A 234 -5.27 -10.39 3.55
C VAL A 234 -6.45 -9.50 3.14
N TYR A 235 -6.24 -8.18 3.19
CA TYR A 235 -7.21 -7.15 2.84
C TYR A 235 -6.69 -6.43 1.61
N CYS A 236 -7.41 -6.50 0.49
CA CYS A 236 -6.99 -5.88 -0.77
C CYS A 236 -8.16 -5.12 -1.38
N THR A 237 -7.88 -3.92 -1.90
CA THR A 237 -8.85 -3.18 -2.71
C THR A 237 -9.17 -3.97 -3.99
N GLY A 238 -10.36 -3.76 -4.53
CA GLY A 238 -10.79 -4.48 -5.72
C GLY A 238 -12.15 -4.02 -6.21
N PRO A 239 -12.69 -4.68 -7.25
CA PRO A 239 -14.04 -4.42 -7.74
C PRO A 239 -15.08 -4.44 -6.61
N GLY A 240 -15.79 -3.33 -6.43
CA GLY A 240 -16.86 -3.13 -5.45
C GLY A 240 -16.43 -2.88 -4.00
N GLY A 241 -15.13 -2.89 -3.66
CA GLY A 241 -14.66 -2.55 -2.31
C GLY A 241 -13.40 -3.28 -1.85
N ILE A 242 -13.29 -3.53 -0.55
CA ILE A 242 -12.14 -4.22 0.06
C ILE A 242 -12.48 -5.69 0.23
N HIS A 243 -11.75 -6.57 -0.44
CA HIS A 243 -11.91 -8.03 -0.35
C HIS A 243 -11.02 -8.56 0.77
N ILE A 244 -11.55 -9.50 1.56
CA ILE A 244 -10.87 -10.08 2.72
C ILE A 244 -10.74 -11.58 2.49
N PHE A 245 -9.51 -12.09 2.58
CA PHE A 245 -9.17 -13.50 2.44
C PHE A 245 -8.49 -13.99 3.72
N ASP A 246 -8.70 -15.26 4.11
CA ASP A 246 -7.87 -15.87 5.14
C ASP A 246 -6.48 -16.24 4.60
N ALA A 247 -5.57 -16.69 5.47
CA ALA A 247 -4.20 -17.05 5.10
C ALA A 247 -4.10 -18.22 4.10
N ALA A 248 -5.19 -18.97 3.86
CA ALA A 248 -5.26 -20.03 2.86
C ALA A 248 -5.80 -19.54 1.51
N GLY A 249 -6.17 -18.26 1.39
CA GLY A 249 -6.74 -17.66 0.18
C GLY A 249 -8.26 -17.81 0.08
N VAL A 250 -8.94 -18.27 1.14
CA VAL A 250 -10.40 -18.39 1.14
C VAL A 250 -11.02 -17.01 1.30
N LYS A 251 -11.85 -16.60 0.34
CA LYS A 251 -12.58 -15.33 0.41
C LYS A 251 -13.58 -15.35 1.55
N LEU A 252 -13.36 -14.51 2.55
CA LEU A 252 -14.22 -14.39 3.73
C LEU A 252 -15.36 -13.41 3.48
N GLY A 253 -15.05 -12.28 2.85
CA GLY A 253 -15.96 -11.15 2.79
C GLY A 253 -15.52 -10.06 1.82
N ARG A 254 -16.41 -9.10 1.62
CA ARG A 254 -16.11 -7.84 0.96
C ARG A 254 -16.77 -6.68 1.71
N LEU A 255 -15.98 -5.67 2.06
CA LEU A 255 -16.47 -4.39 2.58
C LEU A 255 -16.81 -3.50 1.39
N LYS A 256 -18.10 -3.24 1.16
CA LYS A 256 -18.59 -2.55 -0.03
C LYS A 256 -18.35 -1.05 0.04
N ILE A 257 -17.76 -0.50 -1.02
CA ILE A 257 -17.40 0.92 -1.16
C ILE A 257 -17.84 1.46 -2.55
N PRO A 258 -19.14 1.71 -2.77
CA PRO A 258 -19.66 2.18 -4.06
C PRO A 258 -19.68 3.72 -4.17
N PRO A 259 -19.53 4.33 -5.37
CA PRO A 259 -19.34 3.72 -6.69
C PRO A 259 -17.93 3.88 -7.29
N ALA A 260 -16.98 4.53 -6.60
CA ALA A 260 -15.67 4.82 -7.21
C ALA A 260 -14.57 3.79 -6.86
N GLY A 261 -14.80 2.96 -5.85
CA GLY A 261 -13.83 2.00 -5.30
C GLY A 261 -12.69 2.65 -4.50
N PRO A 262 -12.17 1.97 -3.46
CA PRO A 262 -11.00 2.42 -2.71
C PRO A 262 -9.72 2.30 -3.55
N SER A 263 -8.69 3.05 -3.19
CA SER A 263 -7.36 2.99 -3.80
C SER A 263 -6.40 2.19 -2.91
N ASN A 264 -6.36 2.44 -1.60
CA ASN A 264 -5.44 1.76 -0.69
C ASN A 264 -6.01 1.66 0.73
N VAL A 265 -5.37 0.86 1.57
CA VAL A 265 -5.76 0.62 2.96
C VAL A 265 -4.54 0.63 3.88
N GLY A 266 -4.73 1.07 5.13
CA GLY A 266 -3.67 1.18 6.13
C GLY A 266 -4.21 0.98 7.53
N TRP A 267 -3.54 0.15 8.33
CA TRP A 267 -3.90 -0.05 9.72
C TRP A 267 -3.44 1.12 10.59
N GLY A 268 -4.17 1.39 11.67
CA GLY A 268 -3.79 2.40 12.63
C GLY A 268 -4.75 2.54 13.81
N GLY A 269 -4.69 3.70 14.45
CA GLY A 269 -5.30 3.93 15.76
C GLY A 269 -4.43 3.35 16.88
N ALA A 270 -4.70 3.78 18.11
CA ALA A 270 -3.85 3.45 19.26
C ALA A 270 -3.68 1.93 19.51
N ASP A 271 -4.64 1.12 19.06
CA ASP A 271 -4.68 -0.33 19.21
C ASP A 271 -4.66 -1.09 17.87
N TRP A 272 -4.29 -0.40 16.77
CA TRP A 272 -4.16 -0.97 15.42
C TRP A 272 -5.43 -1.62 14.85
N ARG A 273 -6.60 -1.41 15.46
CA ARG A 273 -7.88 -1.99 15.03
C ARG A 273 -8.71 -1.04 14.16
N THR A 274 -8.15 0.08 13.73
CA THR A 274 -8.78 0.97 12.76
C THR A 274 -8.16 0.74 11.39
N LEU A 275 -8.99 0.39 10.40
CA LEU A 275 -8.58 0.31 9.01
C LEU A 275 -8.91 1.64 8.34
N TYR A 276 -7.89 2.43 8.02
CA TYR A 276 -7.99 3.61 7.19
C TYR A 276 -8.02 3.21 5.72
N VAL A 277 -8.81 3.94 4.94
CA VAL A 277 -9.04 3.65 3.52
C VAL A 277 -8.94 4.95 2.74
N THR A 278 -8.00 4.99 1.80
CA THR A 278 -7.99 6.05 0.79
C THR A 278 -9.02 5.71 -0.28
N TRP A 279 -9.91 6.66 -0.53
CA TRP A 279 -11.07 6.48 -1.38
C TRP A 279 -11.17 7.65 -2.34
N ARG A 280 -10.17 7.76 -3.21
CA ARG A 280 -10.03 8.82 -4.22
C ARG A 280 -10.06 10.21 -3.58
N GLU A 281 -11.19 10.91 -3.63
CA GLU A 281 -11.32 12.30 -3.18
C GLU A 281 -11.53 12.41 -1.66
N ALA A 282 -11.54 11.28 -0.95
CA ALA A 282 -11.78 11.17 0.48
C ALA A 282 -10.85 10.15 1.14
N VAL A 283 -10.73 10.25 2.47
CA VAL A 283 -10.20 9.21 3.34
C VAL A 283 -11.28 8.86 4.35
N CYS A 284 -11.54 7.57 4.53
CA CYS A 284 -12.45 7.06 5.54
C CYS A 284 -11.74 6.08 6.47
N SER A 285 -12.44 5.71 7.53
CA SER A 285 -11.99 4.68 8.48
C SER A 285 -13.13 3.74 8.79
N ILE A 286 -12.79 2.50 9.12
CA ILE A 286 -13.74 1.53 9.64
C ILE A 286 -13.10 0.76 10.80
N ARG A 287 -13.92 0.41 11.79
CA ARG A 287 -13.45 -0.30 12.97
C ARG A 287 -13.47 -1.81 12.73
N MET A 288 -12.34 -2.45 12.98
CA MET A 288 -12.16 -3.90 12.89
C MET A 288 -12.05 -4.51 14.29
N LYS A 289 -12.33 -5.81 14.39
CA LYS A 289 -12.20 -6.58 15.66
C LYS A 289 -10.77 -7.07 15.89
N VAL A 290 -10.06 -7.38 14.81
CA VAL A 290 -8.67 -7.87 14.81
C VAL A 290 -7.72 -6.71 14.46
N PRO A 291 -6.60 -6.54 15.19
CA PRO A 291 -5.62 -5.50 14.87
C PRO A 291 -4.82 -5.86 13.62
N GLY A 292 -4.39 -4.82 12.92
CA GLY A 292 -3.39 -4.90 11.86
C GLY A 292 -1.98 -5.18 12.35
N ILE A 293 -1.07 -5.43 11.41
CA ILE A 293 0.38 -5.42 11.68
C ILE A 293 0.84 -3.98 11.93
N PRO A 294 1.49 -3.68 13.08
CA PRO A 294 2.09 -2.37 13.33
C PRO A 294 3.17 -2.01 12.30
N VAL A 295 3.24 -0.73 11.94
CA VAL A 295 4.25 -0.18 11.02
C VAL A 295 5.13 0.83 11.77
N GLY A 296 6.45 0.75 11.57
CA GLY A 296 7.44 1.65 12.17
C GLY A 296 8.25 1.01 13.30
N PRO A 297 8.74 1.81 14.28
CA PRO A 297 9.48 1.31 15.43
C PRO A 297 8.60 0.46 16.35
N GLU A 298 9.20 -0.56 16.98
CA GLU A 298 8.57 -1.35 18.06
C GLU A 298 8.30 -0.51 19.32
#